data_AF-Q03N35-F1
#
_entry.id   AF-Q03N35-F1
#
_cell.length_a   1.000
_cell.length_b   1.000
_cell.length_c   1.000
_cell.angle_alpha   90.00
_cell.angle_beta   90.00
_cell.angle_gamma   90.00
#
_symmetry.space_group_name_H-M   'P 1'
#
loop_
_entity.id
_entity.type
_entity.pdbx_description
1 polymer ?
#
loop_
_entity_poly.entity_id
_entity_poly.type
_entity_poly.pdbx_seq_one_letter_code
_entity_poly.pdbx_strand_id
1 'polypeptide(L)'
;MKIKSVLSMGLVCAGLTVGGFTYINASAKYVGHNSTPTELRGTWYRYEGHNKWDTYKITKKSVKYNGHLLYSTGKGGSKKLFIKHSGDTYMLNGHFKYDYQTTGTYWLSHQKVNGHRVLKNYHLMGQYNVFTKNKLKHNYSYHKDSLKDIGR
;
A
#
# COMPACT_ATOMS: atom_id res chain seq x y z
N MET A 1 -70.56 -19.09 -13.40
CA MET A 1 -69.51 -18.04 -13.35
C MET A 1 -68.43 -18.40 -14.36
N LYS A 2 -68.50 -17.85 -15.57
CA LYS A 2 -67.64 -16.78 -16.15
C LYS A 2 -66.14 -17.16 -16.28
N ILE A 3 -65.79 -17.60 -17.48
CA ILE A 3 -64.45 -17.66 -18.09
C ILE A 3 -63.88 -16.24 -18.19
N LYS A 4 -62.59 -16.06 -17.87
CA LYS A 4 -61.77 -14.97 -18.42
C LYS A 4 -60.38 -15.51 -18.74
N SER A 5 -60.11 -15.57 -20.04
CA SER A 5 -58.78 -15.69 -20.64
C SER A 5 -58.10 -14.33 -20.60
N VAL A 6 -56.79 -14.26 -20.29
CA VAL A 6 -55.85 -13.32 -20.93
C VAL A 6 -54.45 -13.95 -20.93
N LEU A 7 -53.98 -14.19 -22.15
CA LEU A 7 -52.62 -14.48 -22.56
C LEU A 7 -51.93 -13.15 -22.87
N SER A 8 -50.72 -12.88 -22.36
CA SER A 8 -49.79 -11.94 -23.01
C SER A 8 -48.37 -12.03 -22.44
N MET A 9 -47.44 -12.47 -23.32
CA MET A 9 -46.07 -11.97 -23.57
C MET A 9 -45.39 -11.21 -22.42
N GLY A 10 -44.26 -11.65 -21.88
CA GLY A 10 -43.02 -11.93 -22.60
C GLY A 10 -42.03 -10.79 -22.36
N LEU A 11 -41.06 -10.98 -21.46
CA LEU A 11 -39.85 -10.15 -21.39
C LEU A 11 -38.67 -11.01 -20.93
N VAL A 12 -37.88 -11.47 -21.91
CA VAL A 12 -36.56 -12.04 -21.69
C VAL A 12 -35.60 -10.86 -21.49
N CYS A 13 -35.25 -10.56 -20.25
CA CYS A 13 -34.10 -9.69 -19.97
C CYS A 13 -32.83 -10.53 -19.98
N ALA A 14 -32.21 -10.63 -21.15
CA ALA A 14 -30.82 -11.01 -21.28
C ALA A 14 -29.95 -9.87 -20.73
N GLY A 15 -29.62 -9.93 -19.44
CA GLY A 15 -28.64 -9.06 -18.81
C GLY A 15 -27.24 -9.67 -18.87
N LEU A 16 -26.51 -9.37 -19.95
CA LEU A 16 -25.05 -9.52 -20.01
C LEU A 16 -24.43 -8.61 -18.93
N THR A 17 -24.16 -9.12 -17.74
CA THR A 17 -23.30 -8.42 -16.78
C THR A 17 -21.84 -8.69 -17.12
N VAL A 18 -21.33 -8.00 -18.13
CA VAL A 18 -19.89 -7.69 -18.21
C VAL A 18 -19.63 -6.60 -17.18
N GLY A 19 -19.63 -7.00 -15.91
CA GLY A 19 -19.29 -6.14 -14.78
C GLY A 19 -17.78 -6.11 -14.65
N GLY A 20 -17.13 -5.19 -15.37
CA GLY A 20 -15.73 -4.88 -15.20
C GLY A 20 -15.40 -4.66 -13.73
N PHE A 21 -14.27 -5.22 -13.29
CA PHE A 21 -13.72 -4.97 -11.96
C PHE A 21 -13.59 -3.47 -11.76
N THR A 22 -14.53 -2.85 -11.04
CA THR A 22 -14.36 -1.49 -10.55
C THR A 22 -13.24 -1.56 -9.52
N TYR A 23 -12.03 -1.20 -9.94
CA TYR A 23 -10.95 -0.89 -9.02
C TYR A 23 -11.45 0.25 -8.15
N ILE A 24 -11.90 -0.09 -6.93
CA ILE A 24 -12.19 0.88 -5.91
C ILE A 24 -10.85 1.58 -5.66
N ASN A 25 -10.69 2.79 -6.20
CA ASN A 25 -9.62 3.68 -5.80
C ASN A 25 -9.91 4.06 -4.36
N ALA A 26 -9.54 3.19 -3.43
CA ALA A 26 -9.54 3.49 -2.02
C ALA A 26 -8.44 4.54 -1.79
N SER A 27 -8.78 5.81 -2.01
CA SER A 27 -8.06 6.93 -1.42
C SER A 27 -8.21 6.79 0.09
N ALA A 28 -7.15 6.34 0.72
CA ALA A 28 -7.17 5.97 2.11
C ALA A 28 -6.74 7.15 2.97
N LYS A 29 -7.73 7.87 3.48
CA LYS A 29 -7.53 9.04 4.33
C LYS A 29 -6.70 8.70 5.59
N TYR A 30 -5.73 9.54 5.91
CA TYR A 30 -5.09 9.58 7.23
C TYR A 30 -6.16 9.75 8.32
N VAL A 31 -6.21 8.82 9.28
CA VAL A 31 -7.24 8.79 10.35
C VAL A 31 -6.66 9.10 11.75
N GLY A 32 -5.45 9.64 11.80
CA GLY A 32 -4.74 9.96 13.04
C GLY A 32 -3.50 9.11 13.27
N HIS A 33 -2.81 9.40 14.38
CA HIS A 33 -1.46 8.89 14.63
C HIS A 33 -1.40 7.40 14.99
N ASN A 34 -2.51 6.81 15.46
CA ASN A 34 -2.52 5.46 16.04
C ASN A 34 -3.00 4.38 15.07
N SER A 35 -2.94 4.62 13.76
CA SER A 35 -3.29 3.62 12.75
C SER A 35 -2.60 3.92 11.42
N THR A 36 -2.08 2.89 10.76
CA THR A 36 -1.48 3.05 9.43
C THR A 36 -2.56 3.45 8.41
N PRO A 37 -2.25 4.33 7.45
CA PRO A 37 -3.16 4.66 6.34
C PRO A 37 -3.50 3.41 5.53
N THR A 38 -4.75 3.27 5.08
CA THR A 38 -5.20 2.05 4.38
C THR A 38 -4.40 1.78 3.09
N GLU A 39 -3.94 2.81 2.39
CA GLU A 39 -3.16 2.70 1.15
C GLU A 39 -1.78 2.08 1.34
N LEU A 40 -1.16 2.25 2.51
CA LEU A 40 0.12 1.63 2.81
C LEU A 40 -0.04 0.17 3.27
N ARG A 41 -1.27 -0.27 3.61
CA ARG A 41 -1.49 -1.61 4.18
C ARG A 41 -1.26 -2.71 3.16
N GLY A 42 -0.91 -3.88 3.69
CA GLY A 42 -0.65 -5.12 2.97
C GLY A 42 0.79 -5.58 3.11
N THR A 43 1.14 -6.57 2.29
CA THR A 43 2.50 -7.13 2.23
C THR A 43 3.22 -6.57 1.01
N TRP A 44 4.48 -6.20 1.18
CA TRP A 44 5.30 -5.52 0.19
C TRP A 44 6.67 -6.18 0.13
N TYR A 45 7.18 -6.40 -1.08
CA TYR A 45 8.39 -7.15 -1.34
C TYR A 45 9.39 -6.34 -2.14
N ARG A 46 10.66 -6.39 -1.73
CA ARG A 46 11.81 -5.88 -2.51
C ARG A 46 12.79 -7.02 -2.70
N TYR A 47 13.27 -7.20 -3.93
CA TYR A 47 14.20 -8.27 -4.25
C TYR A 47 15.63 -7.90 -3.84
N GLU A 48 16.30 -8.78 -3.11
CA GLU A 48 17.68 -8.59 -2.63
C GLU A 48 18.70 -9.45 -3.42
N GLY A 49 18.27 -10.04 -4.54
CA GLY A 49 19.08 -11.04 -5.24
C GLY A 49 18.93 -12.45 -4.65
N HIS A 50 19.53 -13.44 -5.31
CA HIS A 50 19.63 -14.82 -4.81
C HIS A 50 18.31 -15.46 -4.32
N ASN A 51 17.19 -15.18 -4.98
CA ASN A 51 15.86 -15.64 -4.55
C ASN A 51 15.50 -15.23 -3.10
N LYS A 52 15.95 -14.05 -2.66
CA LYS A 52 15.61 -13.45 -1.35
C LYS A 52 14.83 -12.15 -1.55
N TRP A 53 13.90 -11.90 -0.63
CA TRP A 53 13.09 -10.68 -0.63
C TRP A 53 13.00 -10.09 0.77
N ASP A 54 13.28 -8.80 0.87
CA ASP A 54 12.83 -8.02 2.00
C ASP A 54 11.31 -7.88 1.96
N THR A 55 10.69 -7.96 3.14
CA THR A 55 9.24 -7.99 3.30
C THR A 55 8.79 -7.00 4.34
N TYR A 56 8.00 -6.00 3.93
CA TYR A 56 7.16 -5.24 4.83
C TYR A 56 5.78 -5.86 4.94
N LYS A 57 5.27 -6.01 6.16
CA LYS A 57 3.85 -6.31 6.42
C LYS A 57 3.26 -5.17 7.24
N ILE A 58 2.43 -4.36 6.60
CA ILE A 58 1.79 -3.18 7.17
C ILE A 58 0.31 -3.50 7.39
N THR A 59 -0.11 -3.56 8.65
CA THR A 59 -1.51 -3.70 9.04
C THR A 59 -2.00 -2.40 9.65
N LYS A 60 -3.31 -2.28 9.91
CA LYS A 60 -3.88 -1.12 10.61
C LYS A 60 -3.12 -0.77 11.90
N LYS A 61 -2.68 -1.78 12.66
CA LYS A 61 -2.15 -1.63 14.02
C LYS A 61 -0.68 -2.02 14.16
N SER A 62 -0.02 -2.52 13.12
CA SER A 62 1.36 -3.00 13.22
C SER A 62 2.15 -2.88 11.92
N VAL A 63 3.47 -2.72 12.06
CA VAL A 63 4.43 -2.77 10.96
C VAL A 63 5.47 -3.83 11.30
N LYS A 64 5.68 -4.78 10.38
CA LYS A 64 6.74 -5.79 10.47
C LYS A 64 7.69 -5.67 9.28
N TYR A 65 8.96 -5.94 9.50
CA TYR A 65 10.00 -6.04 8.48
C TYR A 65 10.72 -7.38 8.62
N ASN A 66 10.77 -8.16 7.54
CA ASN A 66 11.34 -9.52 7.52
C ASN A 66 10.83 -10.41 8.67
N GLY A 67 9.54 -10.27 9.01
CA GLY A 67 8.90 -11.00 10.11
C GLY A 67 9.07 -10.35 11.49
N HIS A 68 10.07 -9.51 11.69
CA HIS A 68 10.32 -8.81 12.95
C HIS A 68 9.33 -7.65 13.15
N LEU A 69 8.76 -7.53 14.35
CA LEU A 69 7.87 -6.43 14.71
C LEU A 69 8.68 -5.14 14.88
N LEU A 70 8.44 -4.16 14.01
CA LEU A 70 9.00 -2.81 14.16
C LEU A 70 8.12 -1.97 15.10
N TYR A 71 6.84 -1.83 14.73
CA TYR A 71 5.90 -0.95 15.42
C TYR A 71 4.56 -1.61 15.67
N SER A 72 3.91 -1.29 16.79
CA SER A 72 2.53 -1.70 17.09
C SER A 72 1.82 -0.70 18.00
N THR A 73 0.51 -0.55 17.86
CA THR A 73 -0.31 0.27 18.79
C THR A 73 -0.34 -0.28 20.21
N GLY A 74 -0.07 -1.58 20.39
CA GLY A 74 -0.01 -2.25 21.70
C GLY A 74 1.37 -2.24 22.34
N LYS A 75 2.35 -1.54 21.76
CA LYS A 75 3.70 -1.40 22.32
C LYS A 75 3.90 0.05 22.80
N GLY A 76 4.79 0.21 23.78
CA GLY A 76 5.23 1.52 24.28
C GLY A 76 6.59 1.94 23.71
N GLY A 77 7.03 3.14 24.08
CA GLY A 77 8.33 3.69 23.72
C GLY A 77 8.60 3.68 22.20
N SER A 78 9.83 3.32 21.83
CA SER A 78 10.28 3.31 20.43
C SER A 78 9.57 2.32 19.50
N LYS A 79 8.83 1.36 20.05
CA LYS A 79 8.04 0.38 19.29
C LYS A 79 6.55 0.78 19.18
N LYS A 80 6.14 1.91 19.76
CA LYS A 80 4.76 2.39 19.65
C LYS A 80 4.51 2.90 18.24
N LEU A 81 3.47 2.38 17.59
CA LEU A 81 3.07 2.90 16.27
C LEU A 81 2.57 4.34 16.40
N PHE A 82 3.25 5.27 15.72
CA PHE A 82 2.83 6.66 15.58
C PHE A 82 3.01 7.11 14.13
N ILE A 83 1.93 7.52 13.47
CA ILE A 83 1.97 8.00 12.08
C ILE A 83 2.06 9.51 12.08
N LYS A 84 3.10 10.04 11.44
CA LYS A 84 3.17 11.46 11.05
C LYS A 84 2.89 11.55 9.56
N HIS A 85 2.00 12.45 9.17
CA HIS A 85 1.56 12.64 7.80
C HIS A 85 1.95 14.04 7.31
N SER A 86 2.45 14.13 6.07
CA SER A 86 2.79 15.41 5.43
C SER A 86 2.64 15.26 3.91
N GLY A 87 1.70 16.00 3.31
CA GLY A 87 1.35 15.85 1.90
C GLY A 87 0.88 14.43 1.61
N ASP A 88 1.49 13.75 0.63
CA ASP A 88 1.19 12.36 0.27
C ASP A 88 2.13 11.33 0.95
N THR A 89 2.82 11.76 2.01
CA THR A 89 3.89 10.97 2.63
C THR A 89 3.62 10.70 4.10
N TYR A 90 4.14 9.57 4.57
CA TYR A 90 3.92 9.06 5.92
C TYR A 90 5.23 8.62 6.55
N MET A 91 5.51 9.10 7.75
CA MET A 91 6.59 8.55 8.57
C MET A 91 5.98 7.56 9.54
N LEU A 92 6.41 6.31 9.43
CA LEU A 92 6.09 5.27 10.40
C LEU A 92 6.99 5.51 11.62
N ASN A 93 6.39 5.79 12.77
CA ASN A 93 7.05 6.20 14.01
C ASN A 93 7.57 7.65 14.04
N GLY A 94 6.89 8.58 13.39
CA GLY A 94 7.31 9.97 13.24
C GLY A 94 7.23 10.87 14.50
N HIS A 95 7.20 10.31 15.71
CA HIS A 95 7.28 11.09 16.95
C HIS A 95 8.72 11.35 17.40
N PHE A 96 9.70 10.65 16.82
CA PHE A 96 11.11 10.89 17.08
C PHE A 96 11.61 12.16 16.39
N LYS A 97 12.51 12.89 17.07
CA LYS A 97 13.07 14.16 16.60
C LYS A 97 14.09 13.97 15.48
N TYR A 98 14.78 12.84 15.45
CA TYR A 98 15.87 12.59 14.49
C TYR A 98 15.53 11.48 13.51
N ASP A 99 15.83 11.72 12.23
CA ASP A 99 15.45 10.82 11.13
C ASP A 99 16.07 9.43 11.23
N TYR A 100 17.27 9.28 11.83
CA TYR A 100 17.95 7.99 12.04
C TYR A 100 17.19 7.06 13.00
N GLN A 101 16.22 7.60 13.75
CA GLN A 101 15.37 6.85 14.68
C GLN A 101 14.09 6.34 14.00
N THR A 102 13.90 6.68 12.73
CA THR A 102 12.71 6.32 11.94
C THR A 102 13.12 5.37 10.83
N THR A 103 12.19 4.60 10.29
CA THR A 103 12.44 3.80 9.09
C THR A 103 12.27 4.60 7.79
N GLY A 104 12.26 5.93 7.90
CA GLY A 104 12.14 6.86 6.80
C GLY A 104 10.70 7.23 6.47
N THR A 105 10.55 7.83 5.28
CA THR A 105 9.29 8.35 4.77
C THR A 105 8.74 7.41 3.69
N TYR A 106 7.44 7.16 3.73
CA TYR A 106 6.73 6.19 2.90
C TYR A 106 5.65 6.88 2.08
N TRP A 107 5.48 6.47 0.84
CA TRP A 107 4.36 6.87 0.00
C TRP A 107 4.06 5.80 -1.04
N LEU A 108 2.85 5.83 -1.56
CA LEU A 108 2.46 4.95 -2.65
C LEU A 108 2.67 5.70 -3.96
N SER A 109 3.61 5.25 -4.79
CA SER A 109 3.94 5.97 -6.03
C SER A 109 2.81 5.87 -7.06
N HIS A 110 2.68 6.92 -7.89
CA HIS A 110 1.89 6.87 -9.12
C HIS A 110 2.54 6.00 -10.20
N GLN A 111 3.87 5.89 -10.20
CA GLN A 111 4.58 4.97 -11.07
C GLN A 111 4.22 3.54 -10.70
N LYS A 112 3.97 2.73 -11.73
CA LYS A 112 3.56 1.35 -11.59
C LYS A 112 4.70 0.42 -12.00
N VAL A 113 4.83 -0.70 -11.31
CA VAL A 113 5.65 -1.84 -11.73
C VAL A 113 4.69 -2.98 -12.02
N ASN A 114 4.79 -3.55 -13.23
CA ASN A 114 3.88 -4.57 -13.74
C ASN A 114 2.39 -4.18 -13.57
N GLY A 115 2.04 -2.93 -13.86
CA GLY A 115 0.66 -2.43 -13.77
C GLY A 115 0.16 -2.13 -12.35
N HIS A 116 0.97 -2.33 -11.31
CA HIS A 116 0.59 -2.09 -9.92
C HIS A 116 1.37 -0.95 -9.28
N ARG A 117 0.70 -0.14 -8.44
CA ARG A 117 1.38 0.87 -7.62
C ARG A 117 2.39 0.22 -6.68
N VAL A 118 3.48 0.93 -6.41
CA VAL A 118 4.57 0.47 -5.56
C VAL A 118 4.69 1.31 -4.30
N LEU A 119 5.01 0.66 -3.19
CA LEU A 119 5.37 1.35 -1.97
C LEU A 119 6.81 1.84 -2.11
N LYS A 120 7.01 3.15 -2.09
CA LYS A 120 8.34 3.75 -2.02
C LYS A 120 8.66 4.11 -0.58
N ASN A 121 9.93 3.96 -0.22
CA ASN A 121 10.46 4.42 1.04
C ASN A 121 11.79 5.14 0.79
N TYR A 122 11.95 6.31 1.42
CA TYR A 122 13.21 7.03 1.49
C TYR A 122 13.69 7.04 2.93
N HIS A 123 14.84 6.42 3.16
CA HIS A 123 15.57 6.50 4.42
C HIS A 123 16.91 7.17 4.14
N LEU A 124 17.52 7.78 5.15
CA LEU A 124 18.78 8.53 5.07
C LEU A 124 19.82 7.82 4.17
N MET A 125 20.69 8.61 3.51
CA MET A 125 21.73 8.20 2.55
C MET A 125 21.32 8.12 1.06
N GLY A 126 20.23 8.78 0.66
CA GLY A 126 19.96 9.00 -0.77
C GLY A 126 19.37 7.79 -1.52
N GLN A 127 19.01 6.71 -0.83
CA GLN A 127 18.45 5.51 -1.43
C GLN A 127 16.91 5.50 -1.37
N TYR A 128 16.28 5.30 -2.53
CA TYR A 128 14.87 5.04 -2.68
C TYR A 128 14.61 3.55 -2.81
N ASN A 129 13.92 3.00 -1.83
CA ASN A 129 13.52 1.61 -1.80
C ASN A 129 12.17 1.45 -2.48
N VAL A 130 12.07 0.52 -3.42
CA VAL A 130 10.82 0.24 -4.16
C VAL A 130 10.33 -1.15 -3.83
N PHE A 131 9.15 -1.23 -3.21
CA PHE A 131 8.52 -2.48 -2.84
C PHE A 131 7.24 -2.72 -3.65
N THR A 132 7.05 -3.96 -4.06
CA THR A 132 5.95 -4.41 -4.93
C THR A 132 5.02 -5.35 -4.17
N LYS A 133 3.77 -5.50 -4.61
CA LYS A 133 2.80 -6.42 -3.97
C LYS A 133 3.10 -7.90 -4.23
N ASN A 134 3.80 -8.20 -5.33
CA ASN A 134 4.14 -9.55 -5.76
C ASN A 134 5.65 -9.77 -5.63
N LYS A 135 6.09 -11.01 -5.42
CA LYS A 135 7.52 -11.32 -5.45
C LYS A 135 8.04 -11.26 -6.88
N LEU A 136 8.70 -10.16 -7.23
CA LEU A 136 9.40 -9.99 -8.51
C LEU A 136 10.89 -10.25 -8.33
N LYS A 137 11.55 -10.93 -9.27
CA LYS A 137 13.01 -11.21 -9.22
C LYS A 137 13.85 -10.04 -9.75
N HIS A 138 13.40 -8.80 -9.53
CA HIS A 138 14.11 -7.59 -9.94
C HIS A 138 14.03 -6.52 -8.84
N ASN A 139 15.14 -5.85 -8.56
CA ASN A 139 15.18 -4.75 -7.60
C ASN A 139 14.99 -3.42 -8.33
N TYR A 140 13.86 -2.77 -8.06
CA TYR A 140 13.52 -1.47 -8.66
C TYR A 140 14.03 -0.28 -7.85
N SER A 141 14.73 -0.52 -6.74
CA SER A 141 15.30 0.53 -5.88
C SER A 141 16.44 1.27 -6.58
N TYR A 142 16.62 2.54 -6.24
CA TYR A 142 17.57 3.42 -6.92
C TYR A 142 18.13 4.50 -5.99
N HIS A 143 19.24 5.12 -6.36
CA HIS A 143 19.79 6.29 -5.67
C HIS A 143 19.27 7.59 -6.29
N LYS A 144 19.18 8.66 -5.49
CA LYS A 144 18.64 9.97 -5.86
C LYS A 144 19.22 10.56 -7.15
N ASP A 145 20.49 10.29 -7.44
CA ASP A 145 21.14 10.82 -8.66
C ASP A 145 20.87 10.00 -9.93
N SER A 146 19.99 9.00 -9.86
CA SER A 146 19.55 8.27 -11.06
C SER A 146 18.41 9.03 -11.75
N LEU A 147 18.41 9.03 -13.10
CA LEU A 147 17.37 9.61 -13.98
C LEU A 147 15.92 9.14 -13.71
N LYS A 148 15.70 8.29 -12.71
CA LYS A 148 14.43 7.72 -12.26
C LYS A 148 13.72 8.57 -11.20
N ASP A 149 14.28 9.72 -10.82
CA ASP A 149 13.75 10.57 -9.74
C ASP A 149 12.42 11.29 -10.07
N ILE A 150 11.86 11.06 -11.27
CA ILE A 150 10.65 11.73 -11.76
C ILE A 150 9.42 10.83 -11.56
N GLY A 151 8.74 10.96 -10.42
CA GLY A 151 7.43 10.35 -10.22
C GLY A 151 7.01 10.25 -8.76
N ARG A 152 6.62 11.39 -8.19
CA ARG A 152 5.78 11.45 -6.99
C ARG A 152 4.35 11.07 -7.37
#